data_AF-U6N4N0-F1
#
_entry.id   AF-U6N4N0-F1
#
_cell.length_a   1.000
_cell.length_b   1.000
_cell.length_c   1.000
_cell.angle_alpha   90.00
_cell.angle_beta   90.00
_cell.angle_gamma   90.00
#
_symmetry.space_group_name_H-M   'P 1'
#
loop_
_entity.id
_entity.type
_entity.pdbx_description
1 polymer ?
#
loop_
_entity_poly.entity_id
_entity_poly.type
_entity_poly.pdbx_seq_one_letter_code
_entity_poly.pdbx_strand_id
1 'polypeptide(L)'
;MKFFASRSLGAAAIALAVSCTASANSGTQGGVQEPPSILHKAMDGLCLETFARACAENPHFCVKAVARRGVGGSSQGEEAWRCYSVKELDFSLSKRACVDDCGDIIECQGAVSDNSLEHLSVTDRLVKLLEDTRHGTCKMQNRSRNVALQR
;
A
#
# COMPACT_ATOMS: atom_id res chain seq x y z
N MET A 1 17.12 -13.64 -68.67
CA MET A 1 18.21 -13.46 -67.69
C MET A 1 17.63 -12.63 -66.55
N LYS A 2 17.52 -13.03 -65.28
CA LYS A 2 18.20 -14.05 -64.47
C LYS A 2 17.17 -14.72 -63.55
N PHE A 3 17.31 -16.04 -63.40
CA PHE A 3 16.75 -16.82 -62.30
C PHE A 3 17.48 -16.44 -61.01
N PHE A 4 16.79 -16.38 -59.86
CA PHE A 4 17.40 -16.74 -58.58
C PHE A 4 16.38 -17.41 -57.66
N ALA A 5 16.85 -18.52 -57.09
CA ALA A 5 16.12 -19.50 -56.33
C ALA A 5 15.81 -19.07 -54.90
N SER A 6 14.65 -19.56 -54.44
CA SER A 6 14.41 -20.25 -53.16
C SER A 6 15.35 -19.98 -51.99
N ARG A 7 14.78 -19.53 -50.87
CA ARG A 7 15.20 -19.95 -49.53
C ARG A 7 14.01 -19.86 -48.56
N SER A 8 13.41 -21.02 -48.31
CA SER A 8 12.54 -21.25 -47.15
C SER A 8 13.36 -21.09 -45.86
N LEU A 9 13.04 -20.08 -45.06
CA LEU A 9 13.40 -20.08 -43.65
C LEU A 9 12.11 -20.34 -42.87
N GLY A 10 11.96 -21.57 -42.39
CA GLY A 10 10.98 -21.89 -41.37
C GLY A 10 11.31 -21.10 -40.12
N ALA A 11 10.48 -20.11 -39.80
CA ALA A 11 10.50 -19.45 -38.51
C ALA A 11 9.89 -20.42 -37.49
N ALA A 12 10.73 -21.20 -36.83
CA ALA A 12 10.34 -21.87 -35.60
C ALA A 12 10.02 -20.78 -34.58
N ALA A 13 8.73 -20.53 -34.36
CA ALA A 13 8.25 -19.66 -33.31
C ALA A 13 8.56 -20.34 -31.96
N ILE A 14 9.68 -19.95 -31.36
CA ILE A 14 10.03 -20.31 -29.98
C ILE A 14 9.03 -19.57 -29.09
N ALA A 15 8.00 -20.28 -28.63
CA ALA A 15 7.11 -19.79 -27.59
C ALA A 15 7.91 -19.71 -26.27
N LEU A 16 8.42 -18.53 -25.95
CA LEU A 16 8.93 -18.23 -24.61
C LEU A 16 7.73 -18.18 -23.65
N ALA A 17 7.39 -19.32 -23.05
CA ALA A 17 6.52 -19.36 -21.90
C ALA A 17 7.22 -18.66 -20.73
N VAL A 18 6.93 -17.38 -20.54
CA VAL A 18 7.29 -16.67 -19.31
C VAL A 18 6.36 -17.17 -18.22
N SER A 19 6.79 -18.20 -17.51
CA SER A 19 6.09 -18.69 -16.33
C SER A 19 6.22 -17.64 -15.23
N CYS A 20 5.13 -16.93 -14.95
CA CYS A 20 5.04 -16.12 -13.73
C CYS A 20 4.99 -17.06 -12.53
N THR A 21 6.14 -17.44 -11.98
CA THR A 21 6.18 -18.14 -10.69
C THR A 21 5.80 -17.13 -9.61
N ALA A 22 4.62 -17.32 -9.01
CA ALA A 22 4.23 -16.59 -7.82
C ALA A 22 5.17 -17.02 -6.67
N SER A 23 6.18 -16.20 -6.38
CA SER A 23 7.05 -16.40 -5.24
C SER A 23 6.33 -15.92 -3.99
N ALA A 24 5.67 -16.82 -3.27
CA ALA A 24 5.21 -16.58 -1.91
C ALA A 24 6.44 -16.56 -0.99
N ASN A 25 7.15 -15.42 -0.96
CA ASN A 25 8.27 -15.25 -0.06
C ASN A 25 7.74 -14.69 1.27
N SER A 26 7.39 -15.60 2.18
CA SER A 26 7.15 -15.29 3.60
C SER A 26 8.51 -15.09 4.28
N GLY A 27 9.23 -14.04 3.89
CA GLY A 27 10.56 -13.71 4.38
C GLY A 27 10.55 -12.36 5.08
N THR A 28 10.80 -12.36 6.38
CA THR A 28 11.02 -11.20 7.25
C THR A 28 12.14 -10.33 6.66
N GLN A 29 11.77 -9.28 5.93
CA GLN A 29 12.67 -8.22 5.47
C GLN A 29 12.56 -7.07 6.48
N GLY A 30 13.69 -6.65 7.05
CA GLY A 30 13.74 -5.60 8.05
C GLY A 30 12.97 -4.34 7.62
N GLY A 31 11.90 -4.03 8.38
CA GLY A 31 11.36 -2.68 8.51
C GLY A 31 10.16 -2.28 7.66
N VAL A 32 9.36 -3.19 7.08
CA VAL A 32 8.03 -2.82 6.55
C VAL A 32 6.99 -3.78 7.10
N GLN A 33 6.25 -3.34 8.11
CA GLN A 33 5.11 -4.09 8.63
C GLN A 33 4.06 -4.25 7.53
N GLU A 34 3.53 -5.47 7.37
CA GLU A 34 2.45 -5.74 6.43
C GLU A 34 1.19 -4.94 6.82
N PRO A 35 0.46 -4.36 5.85
CA PRO A 35 -0.78 -3.65 6.14
C PRO A 35 -1.78 -4.59 6.84
N PRO A 36 -2.50 -4.12 7.88
CA PRO A 36 -3.37 -4.97 8.68
C PRO A 36 -4.63 -5.44 7.95
N SER A 37 -4.97 -4.84 6.80
CA SER A 37 -6.15 -5.17 6.00
C SER A 37 -5.97 -4.77 4.54
N ILE A 38 -6.85 -5.26 3.65
CA ILE A 38 -6.89 -4.88 2.23
C ILE A 38 -7.27 -3.41 2.10
N LEU A 39 -8.25 -2.96 2.90
CA LEU A 39 -8.66 -1.57 2.94
C LEU A 39 -7.50 -0.65 3.35
N HIS A 40 -6.78 -1.01 4.42
CA HIS A 40 -5.63 -0.24 4.88
C HIS A 40 -4.49 -0.24 3.85
N LYS A 41 -4.26 -1.35 3.15
CA LYS A 41 -3.30 -1.42 2.04
C LYS A 41 -3.67 -0.47 0.90
N ALA A 42 -4.95 -0.29 0.61
CA ALA A 42 -5.38 0.69 -0.39
C ALA A 42 -5.08 2.13 0.07
N MET A 43 -5.28 2.43 1.35
CA MET A 43 -4.90 3.72 1.94
C MET A 43 -3.38 3.94 1.90
N ASP A 44 -2.57 2.92 2.20
CA ASP A 44 -1.11 2.98 2.06
C ASP A 44 -0.70 3.24 0.60
N GLY A 45 -1.42 2.67 -0.37
CA GLY A 45 -1.23 2.94 -1.80
C GLY A 45 -1.48 4.41 -2.18
N LEU A 46 -2.51 5.04 -1.63
CA LEU A 46 -2.76 6.47 -1.78
C LEU A 46 -1.63 7.33 -1.20
N CYS A 47 -1.05 6.89 -0.08
CA CYS A 47 0.09 7.58 0.52
C CYS A 47 1.38 7.41 -0.28
N LEU A 48 1.64 6.22 -0.79
CA LEU A 48 2.74 5.97 -1.72
C LEU A 48 2.63 6.88 -2.95
N GLU A 49 1.45 6.97 -3.57
CA GLU A 49 1.22 7.85 -4.72
C GLU A 49 1.46 9.33 -4.36
N THR A 50 0.96 9.76 -3.19
CA THR A 50 1.07 11.15 -2.75
C THR A 50 2.54 11.54 -2.51
N PHE A 51 3.32 10.68 -1.85
CA PHE A 51 4.76 10.91 -1.65
C PHE A 51 5.55 10.83 -2.96
N ALA A 52 5.21 9.90 -3.85
CA ALA A 52 5.86 9.80 -5.15
C ALA A 52 5.69 11.07 -5.99
N ARG A 53 4.50 11.68 -5.97
CA ARG A 53 4.27 12.98 -6.62
C ARG A 53 5.07 14.10 -5.96
N ALA A 54 5.07 14.17 -4.63
CA ALA A 54 5.82 15.19 -3.89
C ALA A 54 7.34 15.03 -4.08
N CYS A 55 7.85 13.80 -4.19
CA CYS A 55 9.25 13.46 -4.44
C CYS A 55 9.77 14.06 -5.76
N ALA A 56 8.92 14.13 -6.79
CA ALA A 56 9.28 14.73 -8.07
C ALA A 56 9.63 16.23 -7.96
N GLU A 57 9.07 16.92 -6.96
CA GLU A 57 9.30 18.34 -6.70
C GLU A 57 10.32 18.57 -5.58
N ASN A 58 10.31 17.71 -4.56
CA ASN A 58 11.17 17.83 -3.39
C ASN A 58 11.73 16.45 -2.98
N PRO A 59 13.06 16.24 -3.10
CA PRO A 59 13.73 14.98 -2.75
C PRO A 59 13.49 14.48 -1.32
N HIS A 60 13.10 15.38 -0.41
CA HIS A 60 12.71 15.05 0.96
C HIS A 60 11.63 13.95 1.03
N PHE A 61 10.67 13.97 0.11
CA PHE A 61 9.55 13.01 0.09
C PHE A 61 9.87 11.72 -0.68
N CYS A 62 11.11 11.51 -1.14
CA CYS A 62 11.53 10.30 -1.83
C CYS A 62 11.77 9.13 -0.86
N VAL A 63 10.76 8.83 -0.06
CA VAL A 63 10.73 7.78 0.96
C VAL A 63 9.42 7.01 0.85
N LYS A 64 9.37 5.79 1.38
CA LYS A 64 8.10 5.06 1.49
C LYS A 64 7.19 5.76 2.50
N ALA A 65 5.90 5.79 2.20
CA ALA A 65 4.91 6.34 3.09
C ALA A 65 3.72 5.39 3.28
N VAL A 66 3.10 5.48 4.45
CA VAL A 66 1.93 4.70 4.83
C VAL A 66 0.86 5.60 5.44
N ALA A 67 -0.39 5.15 5.36
CA ALA A 67 -1.50 5.82 5.99
C ALA A 67 -1.54 5.45 7.47
N ARG A 68 -1.65 6.47 8.33
CA ARG A 68 -2.00 6.30 9.74
C ARG A 68 -2.97 7.38 10.18
N ARG A 69 -3.79 7.07 11.19
CA ARG A 69 -4.53 8.06 11.95
C ARG A 69 -3.65 8.47 13.13
N GLY A 70 -3.29 9.75 13.18
CA GLY A 70 -2.38 10.27 14.20
C GLY A 70 -2.35 11.78 14.16
N VAL A 71 -1.50 12.39 14.98
CA VAL A 71 -1.27 13.84 15.01
C VAL A 71 -0.31 14.30 13.89
N GLY A 72 -0.41 15.54 13.46
CA GLY A 72 0.48 16.13 12.45
C GLY A 72 1.62 16.92 13.06
N GLY A 73 1.93 18.08 12.45
CA GLY A 73 2.87 19.07 12.98
C GLY A 73 2.38 19.70 14.29
N SER A 74 3.17 20.62 14.87
CA SER A 74 2.83 21.30 16.14
C SER A 74 1.51 22.08 16.13
N SER A 75 1.05 22.52 14.95
CA SER A 75 -0.26 23.17 14.76
C SER A 75 -1.39 22.20 14.41
N GLN A 76 -1.12 20.90 14.33
CA GLN A 76 -2.02 19.84 13.89
C GLN A 76 -2.15 18.75 14.97
N GLY A 77 -2.43 19.15 16.20
CA GLY A 77 -2.55 18.25 17.35
C GLY A 77 -3.77 17.32 17.32
N GLU A 78 -4.73 17.54 16.41
CA GLU A 78 -5.88 16.65 16.25
C GLU A 78 -5.54 15.40 15.43
N GLU A 79 -6.03 14.25 15.89
CA GLU A 79 -5.88 12.98 15.19
C GLU A 79 -6.69 12.95 13.89
N ALA A 80 -5.97 12.86 12.76
CA ALA A 80 -6.55 12.76 11.44
C ALA A 80 -5.79 11.75 10.59
N TRP A 81 -6.42 11.32 9.50
CA TRP A 81 -5.78 10.48 8.49
C TRP A 81 -4.73 11.28 7.73
N ARG A 82 -3.48 10.82 7.78
CA ARG A 82 -2.34 11.44 7.13
C ARG A 82 -1.44 10.38 6.53
N CYS A 83 -0.59 10.81 5.60
CA CYS A 83 0.47 9.97 5.04
C CYS A 83 1.76 10.31 5.74
N TYR A 84 2.36 9.32 6.40
CA TYR A 84 3.60 9.47 7.15
C TYR A 84 4.75 8.77 6.45
N SER A 85 5.93 9.37 6.51
CA SER A 85 7.20 8.73 6.17
C SER A 85 7.38 7.51 7.07
N VAL A 86 7.75 6.34 6.51
CA VAL A 86 8.03 5.17 7.36
C VAL A 86 9.19 5.40 8.33
N LYS A 87 10.02 6.43 8.08
CA LYS A 87 11.16 6.77 8.94
C LYS A 87 10.78 7.48 10.23
N GLU A 88 9.60 8.12 10.28
CA GLU A 88 9.15 8.88 11.45
C GLU A 88 8.19 8.07 12.36
N LEU A 89 7.80 6.88 11.91
CA LEU A 89 6.95 5.99 12.68
C LEU A 89 7.78 5.17 13.66
N ASP A 90 7.39 5.19 14.92
CA ASP A 90 7.91 4.28 15.93
C ASP A 90 7.11 2.96 15.89
N PHE A 91 7.73 1.91 15.37
CA PHE A 91 7.13 0.57 15.28
C PHE A 91 7.13 -0.19 16.61
N SER A 92 7.74 0.33 17.66
CA SER A 92 7.55 -0.18 19.02
C SER A 92 6.23 0.28 19.64
N LEU A 93 5.65 1.38 19.13
CA LEU A 93 4.37 1.90 19.55
C LEU A 93 3.22 1.21 18.82
N SER A 94 2.23 0.77 19.59
CA SER A 94 0.92 0.34 19.08
C SER A 94 -0.12 1.41 19.44
N LYS A 95 -0.81 1.96 18.43
CA LYS A 95 -1.91 2.92 18.61
C LYS A 95 -3.08 2.56 17.70
N ARG A 96 -4.26 3.11 18.02
CA ARG A 96 -5.48 3.04 17.19
C ARG A 96 -5.34 3.91 15.92
N ALA A 97 -4.46 3.47 15.02
CA ALA A 97 -3.97 4.26 13.90
C ALA A 97 -4.22 3.62 12.52
N CYS A 98 -4.79 2.42 12.47
CA CYS A 98 -5.11 1.72 11.22
C CYS A 98 -6.59 1.38 11.13
N VAL A 99 -7.01 0.82 9.98
CA VAL A 99 -8.36 0.28 9.79
C VAL A 99 -8.34 -1.21 9.42
N ASP A 100 -9.39 -1.92 9.81
CA ASP A 100 -9.69 -3.23 9.25
C ASP A 100 -10.40 -3.13 7.88
N ASP A 101 -10.80 -4.26 7.29
CA ASP A 101 -11.50 -4.28 6.00
C ASP A 101 -12.92 -3.70 6.06
N CYS A 102 -13.50 -3.50 7.24
CA CYS A 102 -14.80 -2.87 7.44
C CYS A 102 -14.69 -1.37 7.75
N GLY A 103 -13.47 -0.83 7.83
CA GLY A 103 -13.20 0.57 8.14
C GLY A 103 -13.23 0.88 9.63
N ASP A 104 -13.31 -0.14 10.50
CA ASP A 104 -13.22 0.06 11.93
C ASP A 104 -11.78 0.37 12.31
N ILE A 105 -11.61 1.38 13.16
CA ILE A 105 -10.28 1.76 13.63
C ILE A 105 -9.74 0.63 14.53
N ILE A 106 -8.52 0.18 14.25
CA ILE A 106 -7.83 -0.88 14.97
C ILE A 106 -6.46 -0.43 15.47
N GLU A 107 -5.95 -1.15 16.46
CA GLU A 107 -4.58 -0.99 16.90
C GLU A 107 -3.61 -1.61 15.89
N CYS A 108 -2.53 -0.89 15.59
CA CYS A 108 -1.45 -1.37 14.75
C CYS A 108 -0.13 -0.74 15.19
N GLN A 109 0.98 -1.38 14.83
CA GLN A 109 2.29 -0.83 15.12
C GLN A 109 2.67 0.27 14.12
N GLY A 110 3.58 1.14 14.55
CA GLY A 110 4.03 2.26 13.75
C GLY A 110 3.09 3.44 13.93
N ALA A 111 3.42 4.28 14.91
CA ALA A 111 2.71 5.52 15.17
C ALA A 111 3.69 6.65 15.45
N VAL A 112 3.22 7.89 15.26
CA VAL A 112 3.94 9.08 15.69
C VAL A 112 3.73 9.26 17.20
N SER A 113 4.81 9.58 17.93
CA SER A 113 4.75 9.81 19.38
C SER A 113 3.95 11.09 19.67
N ASP A 114 4.47 12.25 19.28
CA ASP A 114 3.92 13.57 19.65
C ASP A 114 3.86 14.58 18.50
N ASN A 115 4.80 14.53 17.55
CA ASN A 115 4.88 15.48 16.44
C ASN A 115 5.48 14.79 15.22
N SER A 116 4.91 15.07 14.05
CA SER A 116 5.40 14.58 12.76
C SER A 116 6.05 15.72 11.97
N LEU A 117 7.22 15.44 11.42
CA LEU A 117 7.98 16.40 10.60
C LEU A 117 7.95 16.02 9.12
N GLU A 118 7.64 14.76 8.79
CA GLU A 118 7.72 14.21 7.43
C GLU A 118 6.39 13.64 6.95
N HIS A 119 5.27 14.33 7.21
CA HIS A 119 3.95 13.92 6.73
C HIS A 119 3.38 14.80 5.61
N LEU A 120 2.40 14.23 4.90
CA LEU A 120 1.51 14.95 4.01
C LEU A 120 0.07 14.79 4.47
N SER A 121 -0.61 15.93 4.71
CA SER A 121 -2.01 15.97 5.14
C SER A 121 -2.94 15.89 3.92
N VAL A 122 -3.30 14.67 3.52
CA VAL A 122 -4.30 14.38 2.47
C VAL A 122 -5.59 13.79 3.04
N THR A 123 -6.02 14.34 4.17
CA THR A 123 -7.10 13.80 5.01
C THR A 123 -8.38 13.55 4.22
N ASP A 124 -8.86 14.52 3.44
CA ASP A 124 -10.10 14.36 2.67
C ASP A 124 -10.03 13.23 1.65
N ARG A 125 -8.88 13.04 1.00
CA ARG A 125 -8.67 11.95 0.03
C ARG A 125 -8.65 10.59 0.73
N LEU A 126 -8.00 10.50 1.89
CA LEU A 126 -7.94 9.27 2.69
C LEU A 126 -9.32 8.90 3.25
N VAL A 127 -10.05 9.87 3.81
CA VAL A 127 -11.41 9.67 4.32
C VAL A 127 -12.34 9.27 3.18
N LYS A 128 -12.27 9.95 2.03
CA LYS A 128 -13.08 9.58 0.86
C LYS A 128 -12.78 8.14 0.40
N LEU A 129 -11.50 7.76 0.30
CA LEU A 129 -11.12 6.40 -0.08
C LEU A 129 -11.65 5.37 0.92
N LEU A 130 -11.55 5.65 2.22
CA LEU A 130 -12.07 4.80 3.28
C LEU A 130 -13.58 4.58 3.12
N GLU A 131 -14.36 5.66 3.01
CA GLU A 131 -15.82 5.59 2.90
C GLU A 131 -16.28 4.91 1.60
N ASP A 132 -15.64 5.22 0.47
CA ASP A 132 -15.99 4.64 -0.83
C ASP A 132 -15.71 3.13 -0.89
N THR A 133 -14.71 2.65 -0.15
CA THR A 133 -14.18 1.28 -0.30
C THR A 133 -14.67 0.33 0.79
N ARG A 134 -14.90 0.82 2.02
CA ARG A 134 -15.16 -0.01 3.21
C ARG A 134 -16.29 -1.02 3.05
N HIS A 135 -17.36 -0.66 2.35
CA HIS A 135 -18.50 -1.56 2.18
C HIS A 135 -18.16 -2.78 1.32
N GLY A 136 -17.33 -2.60 0.28
CA GLY A 136 -16.87 -3.67 -0.59
C GLY A 136 -15.88 -4.59 0.12
N THR A 137 -14.86 -4.00 0.76
CA THR A 137 -13.84 -4.76 1.49
C THR A 137 -14.43 -5.55 2.65
N CYS A 138 -15.40 -5.00 3.39
CA CYS A 138 -16.08 -5.72 4.48
C CYS A 138 -16.83 -6.96 3.96
N LYS A 139 -17.55 -6.83 2.83
CA LYS A 139 -18.22 -7.97 2.19
C LYS A 139 -17.23 -9.05 1.75
N MET A 140 -16.09 -8.65 1.19
CA MET A 140 -15.04 -9.58 0.78
C MET A 140 -14.46 -10.32 1.99
N GLN A 141 -14.14 -9.61 3.07
CA GLN A 141 -13.64 -10.21 4.32
C GLN A 141 -14.63 -11.23 4.90
N ASN A 142 -15.90 -10.87 5.00
CA ASN A 142 -16.95 -11.76 5.52
C ASN A 142 -17.13 -13.01 4.65
N ARG A 143 -17.09 -12.86 3.32
CA ARG A 143 -17.13 -14.01 2.41
C ARG A 143 -15.93 -14.94 2.62
N SER A 144 -14.72 -14.38 2.74
CA SER A 144 -13.50 -15.16 3.00
C SER A 144 -13.55 -15.89 4.35
N ARG A 145 -14.05 -15.24 5.40
CA ARG A 145 -14.24 -15.86 6.72
C ARG A 145 -15.25 -17.01 6.68
N ASN A 146 -16.37 -16.85 5.98
CA ASN A 146 -17.39 -17.90 5.86
C ASN A 146 -16.86 -19.13 5.10
N VAL A 147 -16.02 -18.94 4.09
CA VAL A 147 -15.37 -20.05 3.38
C VAL A 147 -14.36 -20.78 4.28
N ALA A 148 -13.62 -20.04 5.12
CA ALA A 148 -12.67 -20.64 6.05
C ALA A 148 -13.35 -21.49 7.14
N LEU A 149 -14.54 -21.08 7.60
CA LEU A 149 -15.34 -21.82 8.59
C LEU A 149 -16.03 -23.08 8.02
N GLN A 150 -16.05 -23.23 6.70
CA GLN A 150 -16.62 -24.40 6.01
C GLN A 150 -15.57 -25.47 5.66
N ARG A 151 -14.33 -25.31 6.13
CA ARG A 151 -13.23 -26.27 5.96
C ARG A 151 -12.85 -26.85 7.31
#